data_AF-A0A950ZI02-F1
#
_entry.id   AF-A0A950ZI02-F1
#
_cell.length_a   1.000
_cell.length_b   1.000
_cell.length_c   1.000
_cell.angle_alpha   90.00
_cell.angle_beta   90.00
_cell.angle_gamma   90.00
#
_symmetry.space_group_name_H-M   'P 1'
#
loop_
_entity.id
_entity.type
_entity.pdbx_description
1 polymer ?
#
loop_
_entity_poly.entity_id
_entity_poly.type
_entity_poly.pdbx_seq_one_letter_code
_entity_poly.pdbx_strand_id
1 'polypeptide(L)'
;MTSVPPPPPYTPPPATPPTGGAGGELVYPTTPPKDPVIVLILNLLLFGGVGYIIMGQKVKGIVAIILCFAIGIPTCGAGAGLVAIAGAIDGYLQAQQLKAGFPVGQWTFFNDHR
;
A
#
# COMPACT_ATOMS: atom_id res chain seq x y z
N MET A 1 14.66 6.56 58.65
CA MET A 1 13.76 7.04 57.57
C MET A 1 14.47 6.80 56.25
N THR A 2 14.22 5.67 55.60
CA THR A 2 14.87 5.28 54.34
C THR A 2 14.06 5.85 53.18
N SER A 3 14.62 6.79 52.42
CA SER A 3 13.99 7.39 51.26
C SER A 3 13.87 6.36 50.14
N VAL A 4 12.64 6.06 49.72
CA VAL A 4 12.37 5.24 48.54
C VAL A 4 12.76 6.04 47.29
N PRO A 5 13.57 5.50 46.37
CA PRO A 5 13.92 6.20 45.13
C PRO A 5 12.69 6.39 44.22
N PRO A 6 12.67 7.43 43.39
CA PRO A 6 11.58 7.67 42.45
C PRO A 6 11.48 6.52 41.43
N PRO A 7 10.26 6.17 40.98
CA PRO A 7 10.07 5.16 39.95
C PRO A 7 10.71 5.62 38.62
N PRO A 8 11.21 4.69 37.80
CA PRO A 8 11.74 5.00 36.49
C PRO A 8 10.67 5.61 35.57
N PRO A 9 11.06 6.41 34.57
CA PRO A 9 10.13 6.94 33.56
C PRO A 9 9.40 5.79 32.84
N TYR A 10 8.08 5.86 32.77
CA TYR A 10 7.28 4.92 31.99
C TYR A 10 7.57 5.14 30.49
N THR A 11 8.27 4.20 29.87
CA THR A 11 8.31 4.10 28.40
C THR A 11 7.10 3.26 27.98
N PRO A 12 6.17 3.78 27.16
CA PRO A 12 5.11 2.96 26.62
C PRO A 12 5.72 1.78 25.85
N PRO A 13 5.18 0.56 26.00
CA PRO A 13 5.63 -0.57 25.21
C PRO A 13 5.48 -0.24 23.72
N PRO A 14 6.38 -0.73 22.85
CA PRO A 14 6.23 -0.62 21.41
C PRO A 14 4.81 -1.06 21.02
N ALA A 15 4.11 -0.25 20.22
CA ALA A 15 2.77 -0.58 19.76
C ALA A 15 2.82 -1.97 19.10
N THR A 16 2.06 -2.92 19.64
CA THR A 16 1.92 -4.26 19.05
C THR A 16 1.44 -4.10 17.61
N PRO A 17 2.09 -4.74 16.62
CA PRO A 17 1.61 -4.72 15.25
C PRO A 17 0.15 -5.19 15.23
N PRO A 18 -0.75 -4.49 14.50
CA PRO A 18 -2.16 -4.86 14.48
C PRO A 18 -2.30 -6.26 13.86
N THR A 19 -2.76 -7.21 14.67
CA THR A 19 -3.15 -8.55 14.24
C THR A 19 -4.45 -8.46 13.45
N GLY A 20 -4.45 -8.80 12.15
CA GLY A 20 -5.68 -9.22 11.47
C GLY A 20 -5.83 -8.85 9.98
N GLY A 21 -5.64 -9.85 9.12
CA GLY A 21 -6.03 -9.85 7.71
C GLY A 21 -4.97 -10.54 6.86
N ALA A 22 -5.35 -11.51 6.02
CA ALA A 22 -4.44 -12.26 5.15
C ALA A 22 -3.48 -11.31 4.41
N GLY A 23 -2.22 -11.23 4.86
CA GLY A 23 -1.26 -10.20 4.48
C GLY A 23 -0.92 -9.21 5.59
N GLY A 24 -0.60 -9.71 6.79
CA GLY A 24 -0.21 -8.91 7.97
C GLY A 24 1.09 -8.10 7.82
N GLU A 25 1.61 -7.96 6.60
CA GLU A 25 2.74 -7.09 6.29
C GLU A 25 2.21 -5.69 5.92
N LEU A 26 2.62 -4.72 6.73
CA LEU A 26 2.30 -3.31 6.52
C LEU A 26 3.40 -2.65 5.68
N VAL A 27 2.96 -1.83 4.73
CA VAL A 27 3.81 -0.90 3.98
C VAL A 27 3.76 0.43 4.71
N TYR A 28 4.91 0.88 5.18
CA TYR A 28 5.04 2.14 5.91
C TYR A 28 5.38 3.30 4.99
N PRO A 29 4.99 4.54 5.34
CA PRO A 29 5.42 5.75 4.66
C PRO A 29 6.94 5.85 4.56
N THR A 30 7.43 6.33 3.41
CA THR A 30 8.87 6.57 3.19
C THR A 30 9.15 8.07 3.15
N THR A 31 10.37 8.45 3.53
CA THR A 31 10.86 9.83 3.41
C THR A 31 12.01 9.87 2.38
N PRO A 32 11.87 10.54 1.23
CA PRO A 32 10.74 11.38 0.80
C PRO A 32 9.46 10.59 0.43
N PRO A 33 8.27 11.19 0.61
CA PRO A 33 7.01 10.58 0.19
C PRO A 33 6.97 10.34 -1.32
N LYS A 34 6.47 9.18 -1.73
CA LYS A 34 6.22 8.89 -3.14
C LYS A 34 5.05 9.72 -3.63
N ASP A 35 5.18 10.32 -4.82
CA ASP A 35 4.12 11.15 -5.38
C ASP A 35 2.94 10.27 -5.88
N PRO A 36 1.71 10.48 -5.38
CA PRO A 36 0.53 9.75 -5.84
C PRO A 36 0.29 9.83 -7.34
N VAL A 37 0.63 10.96 -7.98
CA VAL A 37 0.46 11.14 -9.42
C VAL A 37 1.40 10.23 -10.21
N ILE A 38 2.63 10.03 -9.72
CA ILE A 38 3.57 9.10 -10.32
C ILE A 38 3.01 7.67 -10.25
N VAL A 39 2.49 7.27 -9.09
CA VAL A 39 1.87 5.94 -8.91
C VAL A 39 0.70 5.72 -9.87
N LEU A 40 -0.16 6.73 -10.03
CA LEU A 40 -1.29 6.71 -10.96
C LEU A 40 -0.81 6.47 -12.39
N ILE A 41 0.14 7.27 -12.87
CA ILE A 41 0.66 7.17 -14.24
C ILE A 41 1.31 5.80 -14.48
N LEU A 42 2.08 5.29 -13.52
CA LEU A 42 2.70 3.97 -13.65
C LEU A 42 1.67 2.85 -13.72
N ASN A 43 0.61 2.88 -12.91
CA ASN A 43 -0.43 1.86 -13.01
C ASN A 43 -1.24 1.98 -14.31
N LEU A 44 -1.46 3.19 -14.83
CA LEU A 44 -2.17 3.38 -16.09
C LEU A 44 -1.37 2.85 -17.30
N LEU A 45 -0.06 3.11 -17.33
CA LEU A 45 0.80 2.81 -18.48
C LEU A 45 1.54 1.47 -18.40
N LEU A 46 1.79 0.97 -17.18
CA LEU A 46 2.58 -0.26 -16.95
C LEU A 46 1.70 -1.34 -16.30
N PHE A 47 0.71 -1.79 -17.07
CA PHE A 47 -0.07 -2.99 -16.79
C PHE A 47 -0.80 -3.02 -15.44
N GLY A 48 -1.18 -1.86 -14.88
CA GLY A 48 -2.01 -1.79 -13.67
C GLY A 48 -1.30 -2.10 -12.36
N GLY A 49 0.00 -2.45 -12.35
CA GLY A 49 0.64 -3.00 -11.16
C GLY A 49 1.98 -2.43 -10.73
N VAL A 50 2.71 -1.72 -11.61
CA VAL A 50 4.06 -1.24 -11.27
C VAL A 50 4.05 -0.18 -10.17
N GLY A 51 3.02 0.67 -10.10
CA GLY A 51 2.83 1.64 -9.02
C GLY A 51 2.77 0.99 -7.64
N TYR A 52 2.08 -0.15 -7.50
CA TYR A 52 2.03 -0.91 -6.25
C TYR A 52 3.39 -1.44 -5.83
N ILE A 53 4.19 -1.93 -6.78
CA ILE A 53 5.53 -2.46 -6.52
C ILE A 53 6.43 -1.35 -5.97
N ILE A 54 6.39 -0.16 -6.55
CA ILE A 54 7.18 0.99 -6.09
C ILE A 54 6.75 1.45 -4.70
N MET A 55 5.45 1.43 -4.40
CA MET A 55 4.97 1.79 -3.06
C MET A 55 5.39 0.78 -1.99
N GLY A 56 5.57 -0.48 -2.36
CA GLY A 56 5.92 -1.57 -1.44
C GLY A 56 4.84 -2.65 -1.34
N GLN A 57 3.69 -2.46 -2.00
CA GLN A 57 2.63 -3.45 -2.14
C GLN A 57 2.97 -4.46 -3.25
N LYS A 58 4.08 -5.20 -3.07
CA LYS A 58 4.66 -6.06 -4.10
C LYS A 58 3.72 -7.18 -4.54
N VAL A 59 3.05 -7.82 -3.57
CA VAL A 59 2.13 -8.94 -3.85
C VAL A 59 0.97 -8.46 -4.71
N LYS A 60 0.34 -7.35 -4.29
CA LYS A 60 -0.76 -6.72 -5.03
C LYS A 60 -0.33 -6.28 -6.43
N GLY A 61 0.87 -5.72 -6.57
CA GLY A 61 1.43 -5.33 -7.86
C GLY A 61 1.57 -6.50 -8.84
N ILE A 62 2.12 -7.62 -8.40
CA ILE A 62 2.25 -8.83 -9.23
C ILE A 62 0.87 -9.36 -9.64
N VAL A 63 -0.07 -9.42 -8.69
CA VAL A 63 -1.44 -9.89 -8.95
C VAL A 63 -2.15 -8.97 -9.96
N ALA A 64 -1.99 -7.66 -9.84
CA ALA A 64 -2.58 -6.70 -10.78
C ALA A 64 -2.03 -6.88 -12.21
N ILE A 65 -0.72 -7.12 -12.36
CA ILE A 65 -0.10 -7.39 -13.68
C ILE A 65 -0.66 -8.69 -14.27
N ILE A 66 -0.72 -9.77 -13.48
CA ILE A 66 -1.27 -11.05 -13.95
C ILE A 66 -2.73 -10.88 -14.37
N LEU A 67 -3.53 -10.17 -13.58
CA LEU A 67 -4.93 -9.89 -13.90
C LEU A 67 -5.07 -9.08 -15.20
N CYS A 68 -4.18 -8.10 -15.40
CA CYS A 68 -4.12 -7.30 -16.61
C CYS A 68 -3.88 -8.16 -17.86
N PHE A 69 -2.97 -9.14 -17.81
CA PHE A 69 -2.78 -10.08 -18.93
C PHE A 69 -3.92 -11.09 -19.06
N ALA A 70 -4.38 -11.66 -17.95
CA ALA A 70 -5.43 -12.68 -17.93
C ALA A 70 -6.77 -12.16 -18.49
N ILE A 71 -7.11 -10.90 -18.22
CA ILE A 71 -8.30 -10.24 -18.77
C ILE A 71 -7.99 -9.58 -20.12
N GLY A 72 -6.80 -8.98 -20.27
CA GLY A 72 -6.39 -8.26 -21.47
C GLY A 72 -6.31 -9.13 -22.71
N ILE A 73 -5.66 -10.29 -22.63
CA ILE A 73 -5.48 -11.21 -23.78
C ILE A 73 -6.83 -11.64 -24.39
N PRO A 74 -7.82 -12.17 -23.62
CA PRO A 74 -9.08 -12.59 -24.21
C PRO A 74 -9.98 -11.43 -24.67
N THR A 75 -9.74 -10.20 -24.19
CA THR A 75 -10.53 -9.01 -24.55
C THR A 75 -9.85 -8.11 -25.58
N CYS A 76 -8.81 -8.59 -26.26
CA CYS A 76 -8.01 -7.81 -27.22
C CYS A 76 -7.49 -6.48 -26.63
N GLY A 77 -7.16 -6.47 -25.34
CA GLY A 77 -6.61 -5.31 -24.61
C GLY A 77 -7.66 -4.38 -24.00
N ALA A 78 -8.94 -4.49 -24.35
CA ALA A 78 -9.98 -3.61 -23.78
C ALA A 78 -10.14 -3.82 -22.26
N GLY A 79 -10.11 -5.06 -21.80
CA GLY A 79 -10.18 -5.39 -20.38
C GLY A 79 -8.90 -5.04 -19.61
N ALA A 80 -7.74 -5.04 -20.27
CA ALA A 80 -6.50 -4.52 -19.66
C ALA A 80 -6.61 -3.03 -19.36
N GLY A 81 -7.26 -2.25 -20.24
CA GLY A 81 -7.53 -0.83 -20.00
C GLY A 81 -8.37 -0.59 -18.75
N LEU A 82 -9.45 -1.37 -18.55
CA LEU A 82 -10.29 -1.27 -17.35
C LEU A 82 -9.53 -1.64 -16.07
N VAL A 83 -8.73 -2.71 -16.10
CA VAL A 83 -7.89 -3.12 -14.97
C VAL A 83 -6.84 -2.05 -14.64
N ALA A 84 -6.22 -1.47 -15.67
CA ALA A 84 -5.24 -0.40 -15.50
C ALA A 84 -5.86 0.87 -14.88
N ILE A 85 -7.07 1.25 -15.32
CA ILE A 85 -7.81 2.39 -14.74
C ILE A 85 -8.15 2.12 -13.27
N ALA A 86 -8.73 0.95 -12.97
CA ALA A 86 -9.08 0.59 -11.60
C ALA A 86 -7.83 0.55 -10.70
N GLY A 87 -6.74 -0.02 -11.19
CA GLY A 87 -5.45 -0.06 -10.49
C GLY A 87 -4.81 1.32 -10.32
N ALA A 88 -4.98 2.23 -11.27
CA ALA A 88 -4.47 3.60 -11.17
C ALA A 88 -5.23 4.40 -10.08
N ILE A 89 -6.55 4.27 -10.01
CA ILE A 89 -7.38 4.93 -8.99
C ILE A 89 -7.04 4.39 -7.60
N ASP A 90 -7.01 3.07 -7.43
CA ASP A 90 -6.67 2.46 -6.14
C ASP A 90 -5.24 2.81 -5.72
N GLY A 91 -4.26 2.67 -6.61
CA GLY A 91 -2.87 3.03 -6.33
C GLY A 91 -2.69 4.51 -5.96
N TYR A 92 -3.43 5.41 -6.61
CA TYR A 92 -3.44 6.83 -6.26
C TYR A 92 -3.96 7.08 -4.84
N LEU A 93 -5.09 6.47 -4.47
CA LEU A 93 -5.65 6.63 -3.13
C LEU A 93 -4.74 6.04 -2.05
N GLN A 94 -4.18 4.85 -2.29
CA GLN A 94 -3.22 4.22 -1.37
C GLN A 94 -1.93 5.04 -1.23
N ALA A 95 -1.43 5.61 -2.32
CA ALA A 95 -0.28 6.53 -2.28
C ALA A 95 -0.59 7.80 -1.48
N GLN A 96 -1.83 8.31 -1.56
CA GLN A 96 -2.26 9.44 -0.72
C GLN A 96 -2.27 9.08 0.75
N GLN A 97 -2.71 7.87 1.13
CA GLN A 97 -2.65 7.42 2.53
C GLN A 97 -1.21 7.33 3.03
N LEU A 98 -0.31 6.75 2.23
CA LEU A 98 1.12 6.70 2.54
C LEU A 98 1.74 8.10 2.65
N LYS A 99 1.35 9.03 1.78
CA LYS A 99 1.80 10.43 1.83
C LYS A 99 1.25 11.17 3.06
N ALA A 100 0.05 10.82 3.52
CA ALA A 100 -0.56 11.36 4.73
C ALA A 100 0.03 10.75 6.02
N GLY A 101 0.91 9.76 5.92
CA GLY A 101 1.58 9.15 7.06
C GLY A 101 0.89 7.88 7.60
N PHE A 102 -0.15 7.39 6.94
CA PHE A 102 -0.83 6.17 7.33
C PHE A 102 -0.17 4.95 6.69
N PRO A 103 0.13 3.88 7.45
CA PRO A 103 0.56 2.62 6.87
C PRO A 103 -0.59 1.94 6.13
N VAL A 104 -0.25 1.19 5.08
CA VAL A 104 -1.21 0.46 4.26
C VAL A 104 -0.84 -1.01 4.21
N GLY A 105 -1.80 -1.93 4.29
CA GLY A 105 -1.52 -3.37 4.18
C GLY A 105 -1.24 -3.79 2.74
N GLN A 106 -0.56 -4.94 2.54
CA GLN A 106 -0.32 -5.52 1.21
C GLN A 106 -1.61 -5.71 0.39
N TRP A 107 -2.74 -5.95 1.06
CA TRP A 107 -4.05 -6.19 0.46
C TRP A 107 -5.11 -5.14 0.82
N THR A 108 -4.68 -3.94 1.23
CA THR A 108 -5.62 -2.81 1.42
C THR A 108 -5.94 -2.16 0.08
N PHE A 109 -7.15 -1.61 -0.03
CA PHE A 109 -7.67 -1.03 -1.27
C PHE A 109 -8.26 0.35 -1.04
N PHE A 110 -8.12 1.21 -2.05
CA PHE A 110 -8.69 2.56 -2.10
C PHE A 110 -8.28 3.45 -0.91
N ASN A 111 -9.22 3.76 -0.01
CA ASN A 111 -9.00 4.61 1.16
C ASN A 111 -8.73 3.81 2.45
N ASP A 112 -8.66 2.49 2.36
CA ASP A 112 -8.39 1.63 3.51
C ASP A 112 -6.93 1.73 3.95
N HIS A 113 -6.71 2.02 5.23
CA HIS A 113 -5.40 2.19 5.84
C HIS A 113 -5.43 1.59 7.25
N ARG A 114 -4.26 1.34 7.84
CA ARG A 114 -4.10 0.63 9.11
C ARG A 114 -3.53 1.51 10.21
#